data_AF-A0A2G6SBA8-F1
#
_entry.id   AF-A0A2G6SBA8-F1
#
_cell.length_a   1.000
_cell.length_b   1.000
_cell.length_c   1.000
_cell.angle_alpha   90.00
_cell.angle_beta   90.00
_cell.angle_gamma   90.00
#
_symmetry.space_group_name_H-M   'P 1'
#
loop_
_entity.id
_entity.type
_entity.pdbx_description
1 polymer ?
#
loop_
_entity_poly.entity_id
_entity_poly.type
_entity_poly.pdbx_seq_one_letter_code
_entity_poly.pdbx_strand_id
1 'polypeptide(L)'
;MPNDLIPTLAAARKAHQMTQAQLAESAGLSRMTVQRTEGGDLDPRYSTLAEMARVLGMDIIAVPSSLRPSLEAFIQAGGKFLGQPEGVDAPPSVVESLRR
;
A
#
# COMPACT_ATOMS: atom_id res chain seq x y z
N MET A 1 4.77 -13.84 -0.86
CA MET A 1 3.44 -14.09 -1.44
C MET A 1 3.23 -13.06 -2.54
N PRO A 2 2.66 -13.38 -3.72
CA PRO A 2 2.26 -12.33 -4.64
C PRO A 2 1.31 -11.42 -3.88
N ASN A 3 1.67 -10.14 -3.77
CA ASN A 3 0.92 -9.14 -3.04
C ASN A 3 -0.32 -8.79 -3.88
N ASP A 4 -1.38 -9.58 -3.75
CA ASP A 4 -2.60 -9.37 -4.52
C ASP A 4 -3.35 -8.16 -3.95
N LEU A 5 -3.14 -7.02 -4.62
CA LEU A 5 -3.70 -5.72 -4.27
C LEU A 5 -5.23 -5.75 -4.07
N ILE A 6 -5.94 -6.51 -4.90
CA ILE A 6 -7.41 -6.63 -4.84
C ILE A 6 -7.86 -7.27 -3.50
N PRO A 7 -7.40 -8.48 -3.11
CA PRO A 7 -7.60 -9.04 -1.78
C PRO A 7 -7.27 -8.09 -0.64
N THR A 8 -6.17 -7.33 -0.73
CA THR A 8 -5.79 -6.35 0.31
C THR A 8 -6.85 -5.26 0.44
N LEU A 9 -7.32 -4.67 -0.66
CA LEU A 9 -8.38 -3.66 -0.64
C LEU A 9 -9.71 -4.25 -0.14
N ALA A 10 -10.05 -5.49 -0.53
CA ALA A 10 -11.25 -6.18 -0.05
C ALA A 10 -11.19 -6.46 1.46
N ALA A 11 -10.02 -6.83 1.99
CA ALA A 11 -9.81 -7.02 3.41
C ALA A 11 -9.92 -5.69 4.18
N ALA A 12 -9.33 -4.62 3.66
CA ALA A 12 -9.48 -3.28 4.24
C ALA A 12 -10.96 -2.85 4.29
N ARG A 13 -11.72 -3.02 3.19
CA ARG A 13 -13.17 -2.74 3.18
C ARG A 13 -13.92 -3.47 4.29
N LYS A 14 -13.62 -4.77 4.47
CA LYS A 14 -14.23 -5.58 5.54
C LYS A 14 -13.84 -5.10 6.93
N ALA A 15 -12.58 -4.69 7.13
CA ALA A 15 -12.12 -4.11 8.40
C ALA A 15 -12.85 -2.79 8.73
N HIS A 16 -13.17 -1.99 7.71
CA HIS A 16 -14.02 -0.79 7.81
C HIS A 16 -15.52 -1.11 7.96
N GLN A 17 -15.93 -2.38 7.99
CA GLN A 17 -17.34 -2.82 8.09
C GLN A 17 -18.22 -2.27 6.95
N MET A 18 -17.63 -1.93 5.81
CA MET A 18 -18.36 -1.43 4.64
C MET A 18 -18.84 -2.60 3.78
N THR A 19 -20.06 -2.51 3.25
CA THR A 19 -20.54 -3.36 2.16
C THR A 19 -19.89 -2.96 0.82
N GLN A 20 -19.96 -3.83 -0.19
CA GLN A 20 -19.50 -3.49 -1.55
C GLN A 20 -20.28 -2.29 -2.13
N ALA A 21 -21.56 -2.14 -1.78
CA ALA A 21 -22.39 -1.02 -2.21
C ALA A 21 -21.93 0.31 -1.59
N GLN A 22 -21.63 0.33 -0.29
CA GLN A 22 -21.14 1.52 0.41
C GLN A 22 -19.76 1.96 -0.10
N LEU A 23 -18.86 1.01 -0.38
CA LEU A 23 -17.57 1.33 -1.01
C LEU A 23 -17.80 1.92 -2.40
N ALA A 24 -18.64 1.30 -3.21
CA ALA A 24 -18.94 1.77 -4.55
C ALA A 24 -19.49 3.21 -4.55
N GLU A 25 -20.48 3.48 -3.71
CA GLU A 25 -21.07 4.82 -3.55
C GLU A 25 -20.02 5.86 -3.16
N SER A 26 -19.20 5.56 -2.15
CA SER A 26 -18.14 6.46 -1.65
C SER A 26 -17.01 6.69 -2.67
N ALA A 27 -16.77 5.70 -3.54
CA ALA A 27 -15.74 5.73 -4.57
C ALA A 27 -16.25 6.29 -5.92
N GLY A 28 -17.54 6.61 -6.04
CA GLY A 28 -18.14 7.01 -7.32
C GLY A 28 -18.14 5.88 -8.36
N LEU A 29 -18.22 4.63 -7.92
CA LEU A 29 -18.22 3.42 -8.74
C LEU A 29 -19.59 2.74 -8.71
N SER A 30 -19.83 1.81 -9.65
CA SER A 30 -21.00 0.95 -9.57
C SER A 30 -20.77 -0.21 -8.58
N ARG A 31 -21.83 -0.67 -7.90
CA ARG A 31 -21.76 -1.88 -7.04
C ARG A 31 -21.23 -3.09 -7.80
N MET A 32 -21.66 -3.25 -9.06
CA MET A 32 -21.22 -4.35 -9.93
C MET A 32 -19.71 -4.29 -10.22
N THR A 33 -19.15 -3.08 -10.41
CA THR A 33 -17.72 -2.87 -10.59
C THR A 33 -16.95 -3.39 -9.37
N VAL A 34 -17.31 -2.93 -8.17
CA VAL A 34 -16.65 -3.38 -6.92
C VAL A 34 -16.81 -4.88 -6.71
N GLN A 35 -18.01 -5.43 -6.95
CA GLN A 35 -18.28 -6.87 -6.82
C GLN A 35 -17.37 -7.71 -7.74
N ARG A 36 -17.31 -7.38 -9.03
CA ARG A 36 -16.51 -8.14 -10.00
C ARG A 36 -15.01 -7.95 -9.79
N THR A 37 -14.59 -6.76 -9.38
CA THR A 37 -13.19 -6.51 -8.98
C THR A 37 -12.80 -7.38 -7.80
N GLU A 38 -13.57 -7.39 -6.71
CA GLU A 38 -13.26 -8.23 -5.54
C GLU A 38 -13.41 -9.73 -5.81
N GLY A 39 -14.30 -10.12 -6.73
CA GLY A 39 -14.51 -11.50 -7.13
C GLY A 39 -13.46 -12.05 -8.10
N GLY A 40 -12.62 -11.20 -8.70
CA GLY A 40 -11.66 -11.60 -9.74
C GLY A 40 -12.26 -11.80 -11.13
N ASP A 41 -13.54 -11.45 -11.33
CA ASP A 41 -14.27 -11.59 -12.60
C ASP A 41 -14.00 -10.43 -13.59
N LEU A 42 -13.11 -9.52 -13.22
CA LEU A 42 -12.77 -8.31 -13.95
C LEU A 42 -11.31 -7.95 -13.65
N ASP A 43 -10.53 -7.64 -14.69
CA ASP A 43 -9.25 -6.95 -14.56
C ASP A 43 -9.53 -5.43 -14.42
N PRO A 44 -9.41 -4.85 -13.21
CA PRO A 44 -9.77 -3.46 -12.98
C PRO A 44 -8.70 -2.51 -13.51
N ARG A 45 -9.13 -1.34 -13.98
CA ARG A 45 -8.19 -0.25 -14.28
C ARG A 45 -7.51 0.22 -13.00
N TYR A 46 -6.30 0.74 -13.12
CA TYR A 46 -5.60 1.39 -12.01
C TYR A 46 -6.47 2.46 -11.33
N SER A 47 -7.17 3.29 -12.10
CA SER A 47 -8.05 4.33 -11.54
C SER A 47 -9.17 3.76 -10.66
N THR A 48 -9.73 2.59 -11.00
CA THR A 48 -10.72 1.90 -10.16
C THR A 48 -10.11 1.48 -8.83
N LEU A 49 -8.91 0.90 -8.86
CA LEU A 49 -8.20 0.49 -7.64
C LEU A 49 -7.80 1.71 -6.78
N ALA A 50 -7.38 2.81 -7.42
CA ALA A 50 -7.01 4.04 -6.75
C ALA A 50 -8.21 4.69 -6.04
N GLU A 51 -9.40 4.73 -6.66
CA GLU A 51 -10.61 5.24 -6.00
C GLU A 51 -11.05 4.36 -4.82
N MET A 52 -10.95 3.04 -4.96
CA MET A 52 -11.20 2.12 -3.83
C MET A 52 -10.20 2.37 -2.69
N ALA A 53 -8.90 2.46 -3.00
CA ALA A 53 -7.85 2.72 -2.02
C ALA A 53 -8.06 4.06 -1.28
N ARG A 54 -8.39 5.13 -2.02
CA ARG A 54 -8.67 6.47 -1.46
C ARG A 54 -9.76 6.42 -0.40
N VAL A 55 -10.88 5.74 -0.67
CA VAL A 55 -11.99 5.60 0.30
C VAL A 55 -11.58 4.78 1.52
N LEU A 56 -10.71 3.80 1.32
CA LEU A 56 -10.21 2.90 2.37
C LEU A 56 -9.02 3.48 3.14
N GLY A 57 -8.64 4.74 2.90
CA GLY A 57 -7.51 5.39 3.57
C GLY A 57 -6.16 4.75 3.22
N MET A 58 -6.02 4.22 2.02
CA MET A 58 -4.81 3.56 1.52
C MET A 58 -4.22 4.30 0.31
N ASP A 59 -2.90 4.32 0.23
CA ASP A 59 -2.16 4.80 -0.94
C ASP A 59 -1.59 3.61 -1.74
N ILE A 60 -1.68 3.69 -3.07
CA ILE A 60 -1.00 2.77 -3.97
C ILE A 60 0.26 3.46 -4.49
N ILE A 61 1.42 2.93 -4.13
CA ILE A 61 2.72 3.45 -4.56
C ILE A 61 3.48 2.41 -5.35
N ALA A 62 4.11 2.84 -6.45
CA ALA A 62 5.11 2.03 -7.13
C ALA A 62 6.43 2.13 -6.35
N VAL A 63 7.09 0.99 -6.16
CA VAL A 63 8.39 0.93 -5.48
C VAL A 63 9.39 0.20 -6.36
N PRO A 64 10.68 0.58 -6.34
CA PRO A 64 11.73 -0.18 -7.01
C PRO A 64 11.76 -1.64 -6.53
N SER A 65 11.82 -2.59 -7.48
CA SER A 65 11.79 -4.03 -7.15
C SER A 65 12.90 -4.46 -6.18
N SER A 66 14.06 -3.79 -6.22
CA SER A 66 15.18 -4.03 -5.31
C SER A 66 14.87 -3.70 -3.85
N LEU A 67 13.94 -2.78 -3.58
CA LEU A 67 13.58 -2.35 -2.22
C LEU A 67 12.44 -3.18 -1.62
N ARG A 68 11.79 -4.06 -2.40
CA ARG A 68 10.62 -4.82 -1.95
C ARG A 68 10.87 -5.60 -0.65
N PRO A 69 11.95 -6.40 -0.50
CA PRO A 69 12.15 -7.20 0.71
C PRO A 69 12.32 -6.33 1.97
N SER A 70 13.09 -5.23 1.86
CA SER A 70 13.32 -4.30 2.96
C SER A 70 12.04 -3.56 3.35
N LEU A 71 11.24 -3.15 2.37
CA LEU A 71 9.95 -2.50 2.62
C LEU A 71 8.94 -3.45 3.27
N GLU A 72 8.84 -4.70 2.80
CA GLU A 72 7.98 -5.72 3.40
C GLU A 72 8.37 -5.96 4.87
N ALA A 73 9.66 -6.09 5.17
CA ALA A 73 10.16 -6.23 6.54
C ALA A 73 9.80 -5.01 7.42
N PHE A 74 9.96 -3.80 6.89
CA PHE A 74 9.59 -2.56 7.59
C PHE A 74 8.09 -2.48 7.90
N ILE A 75 7.23 -2.84 6.93
CA ILE A 75 5.77 -2.86 7.13
C ILE A 75 5.38 -3.91 8.18
N GLN A 76 5.97 -5.11 8.13
CA GLN A 76 5.73 -6.18 9.11
C GLN A 76 6.21 -5.79 10.53
N ALA A 77 7.24 -4.95 10.64
CA ALA A 77 7.69 -4.38 11.90
C ALA A 77 6.79 -3.21 12.41
N GLY A 78 5.66 -2.94 11.75
CA GLY A 78 4.72 -1.90 12.13
C GLY A 78 5.23 -0.49 11.83
N GLY A 79 6.03 -0.33 10.78
CA GLY A 79 6.61 0.97 10.40
C GLY A 79 7.71 1.45 11.35
N LYS A 80 8.29 0.55 12.13
CA LYS A 80 9.43 0.82 13.00
C LYS A 80 10.67 0.17 12.41
N PHE A 81 11.75 0.94 12.29
CA PHE A 81 13.07 0.37 12.12
C PHE A 81 13.45 -0.26 13.47
N LEU A 82 13.34 -1.59 13.58
CA LEU A 82 13.85 -2.32 14.75
C LEU A 82 15.38 -2.18 14.75
N GLY A 83 15.88 -1.21 15.51
CA GLY A 83 17.30 -1.04 15.85
C GLY A 83 18.25 -1.17 14.66
N GLN A 84 18.38 -0.13 13.84
CA GLN A 84 19.67 0.06 13.19
C GLN A 84 20.68 0.32 14.32
N PRO A 85 21.74 -0.48 14.48
CA PRO A 85 22.82 -0.10 15.38
C PRO A 85 23.31 1.29 14.95
N GLU A 86 23.44 2.20 15.91
CA GLU A 86 23.99 3.53 15.67
C GLU A 86 25.32 3.39 14.90
N GLY A 87 25.40 3.99 13.71
CA GLY A 87 26.67 4.14 12.98
C GLY A 87 26.92 3.27 11.74
N VAL A 88 25.97 2.43 11.29
CA VAL A 88 26.23 1.57 10.11
C VAL A 88 25.93 2.24 8.76
N ASP A 89 25.08 3.27 8.71
CA ASP A 89 24.71 3.95 7.46
C ASP A 89 24.36 5.44 7.65
N ALA A 90 24.99 6.12 8.62
CA ALA A 90 24.90 7.57 8.66
C ALA A 90 25.67 8.12 7.44
N PRO A 91 25.03 8.85 6.50
CA PRO A 91 25.77 9.55 5.46
C PRO A 91 26.82 10.45 6.14
N PRO A 92 28.03 10.59 5.56
CA PRO A 92 29.11 11.33 6.20
C PRO A 92 28.61 12.72 6.58
N SER A 93 28.97 13.13 7.80
CA SER A 93 28.56 14.43 8.33
C SER A 93 28.97 15.53 7.35
N VAL A 94 28.13 16.56 7.20
CA VAL A 94 28.49 17.77 6.43
C VAL A 94 29.80 18.39 6.93
N VAL A 95 30.16 18.14 8.20
CA VAL A 95 31.43 18.58 8.79
C VAL A 95 32.62 17.78 8.26
N GLU A 96 32.45 16.50 7.91
CA GLU A 96 33.50 15.67 7.30
C GLU A 96 33.73 16.00 5.82
N SER A 97 32.68 16.37 5.08
CA SER A 97 32.81 16.74 3.66
C SER A 97 33.51 18.09 3.45
N LEU A 98 33.53 18.97 4.47
CA LEU A 98 34.23 20.26 4.43
C LEU A 98 35.70 20.20 4.86
N ARG A 99 36.19 19.02 5.29
CA ARG A 99 37.59 18.81 5.71
C ARG A 99 38.48 18.16 4.64
N ARG A 100 37.98 17.96 3.42
CA ARG A 100 38.76 17.47 2.27
C ARG A 100 39.00 18.56 1.24
#